data_AF-A0A349DK38-F1
#
_entry.id   AF-A0A349DK38-F1
#
_cell.length_a   1.000
_cell.length_b   1.000
_cell.length_c   1.000
_cell.angle_alpha   90.00
_cell.angle_beta   90.00
_cell.angle_gamma   90.00
#
_symmetry.space_group_name_H-M   'P 1'
#
loop_
_entity.id
_entity.type
_entity.pdbx_description
1 polymer ?
#
loop_
_entity_poly.entity_id
_entity_poly.type
_entity_poly.pdbx_seq_one_letter_code
_entity_poly.pdbx_strand_id
1 'polypeptide(L)'
;MQTLGIPVRKAEFDPETSPFAFIKYTFKVEEEEETLIAERYYNNQELVIYYKDLEADPPFEKIYDYDEENRLIEEVEISEGQEVIRDVFEYRPNVTIHYLFISGELFEIKIKKEQENGHVEATFQEGVEVNRKEFVGDEFNFEVRFFEEQEMIEY
;
A
#
# COMPACT_ATOMS: atom_id res chain seq x y z
N MET A 1 4.91 -4.17 26.90
CA MET A 1 4.16 -3.77 25.71
C MET A 1 5.12 -2.93 24.88
N GLN A 2 5.69 -3.46 23.79
CA GLN A 2 6.49 -2.66 22.88
C GLN A 2 5.50 -1.79 22.09
N THR A 3 5.63 -0.47 22.21
CA THR A 3 4.94 0.46 21.31
C THR A 3 5.48 0.20 19.91
N LEU A 4 4.63 -0.22 18.97
CA LEU A 4 4.97 -0.17 17.56
C LEU A 4 5.29 1.30 17.24
N GLY A 5 6.53 1.56 16.81
CA GLY A 5 6.92 2.90 16.40
C GLY A 5 6.16 3.25 15.12
N ILE A 6 5.66 4.49 15.03
CA ILE A 6 5.06 4.99 13.80
C ILE A 6 6.17 5.03 12.73
N PRO A 7 5.99 4.38 11.57
CA PRO A 7 6.99 4.40 10.52
C PRO A 7 7.24 5.82 9.98
N VAL A 8 8.53 6.17 9.89
CA VAL A 8 8.98 7.45 9.32
C VAL A 8 8.84 7.40 7.79
N ARG A 9 8.40 8.51 7.18
CA ARG A 9 8.33 8.69 5.72
C ARG A 9 9.73 8.59 5.10
N LYS A 10 9.90 7.75 4.10
CA LYS A 10 11.17 7.51 3.38
C LYS A 10 11.06 7.71 1.87
N ALA A 11 9.91 7.38 1.29
CA ALA A 11 9.67 7.44 -0.14
C ALA A 11 9.81 8.88 -0.64
N GLU A 12 10.83 9.10 -1.47
CA GLU A 12 11.13 10.37 -2.12
C GLU A 12 11.53 10.06 -3.57
N PHE A 13 10.95 10.80 -4.50
CA PHE A 13 11.32 10.73 -5.90
C PHE A 13 11.12 12.10 -6.54
N ASP A 14 12.12 12.53 -7.30
CA ASP A 14 12.13 13.74 -8.11
C ASP A 14 12.53 13.34 -9.54
N PRO A 15 11.61 13.42 -10.51
CA PRO A 15 11.87 13.06 -11.91
C PRO A 15 13.11 13.71 -12.54
N GLU A 16 13.55 14.88 -12.03
CA GLU A 16 14.68 15.64 -12.58
C GLU A 16 16.05 15.18 -12.04
N THR A 17 16.06 14.60 -10.84
CA THR A 17 17.31 14.34 -10.09
C THR A 17 17.46 12.89 -9.65
N SER A 18 16.36 12.16 -9.54
CA SER A 18 16.33 10.80 -9.02
C SER A 18 16.75 9.79 -10.08
N PRO A 19 17.56 8.78 -9.73
CA PRO A 19 17.95 7.74 -10.67
C PRO A 19 16.76 6.85 -11.04
N PHE A 20 16.58 6.59 -12.33
CA PHE A 20 15.63 5.62 -12.86
C PHE A 20 16.25 4.90 -14.08
N ALA A 21 15.68 3.77 -14.46
CA ALA A 21 16.15 2.97 -15.59
C ALA A 21 15.48 3.40 -16.90
N PHE A 22 14.16 3.50 -16.92
CA PHE A 22 13.38 3.91 -18.08
C PHE A 22 12.01 4.49 -17.68
N ILE A 23 11.35 5.15 -18.64
CA ILE A 23 10.04 5.78 -18.48
C ILE A 23 9.07 5.17 -19.50
N LYS A 24 7.81 4.98 -19.10
CA LYS A 24 6.70 4.68 -20.01
C LYS A 24 5.66 5.80 -19.94
N TYR A 25 5.30 6.31 -21.12
CA TYR A 25 4.26 7.31 -21.31
C TYR A 25 2.99 6.64 -21.83
N THR A 26 1.82 7.04 -21.30
CA THR A 26 0.51 6.58 -21.77
C THR A 26 -0.24 7.76 -22.39
N PHE A 27 -0.74 7.58 -23.60
CA PHE A 27 -1.47 8.61 -24.34
C PHE A 27 -2.91 8.17 -24.58
N LYS A 28 -3.84 9.12 -24.49
CA LYS A 28 -5.22 9.01 -24.96
C LYS A 28 -5.29 9.56 -26.38
N VAL A 29 -5.91 8.82 -27.29
CA VAL A 29 -6.04 9.22 -28.70
C VAL A 29 -7.51 9.49 -29.01
N GLU A 30 -7.83 10.74 -29.34
CA GLU A 30 -9.18 11.19 -29.72
C GLU A 30 -9.10 12.05 -30.98
N GLU A 31 -9.89 11.72 -32.00
CA GLU A 31 -10.01 12.52 -33.24
C GLU A 31 -8.67 12.91 -33.89
N GLU A 32 -7.70 11.98 -33.90
CA GLU A 32 -6.33 12.16 -34.42
C GLU A 32 -5.39 13.01 -33.54
N GLU A 33 -5.84 13.44 -32.35
CA GLU A 33 -5.00 14.09 -31.33
C GLU A 33 -4.53 13.09 -30.27
N GLU A 34 -3.26 13.16 -29.90
CA GLU A 34 -2.67 12.38 -28.80
C GLU A 34 -2.44 13.28 -27.58
N THR A 35 -3.05 12.92 -26.45
CA THR A 35 -2.88 13.62 -25.17
C THR A 35 -2.18 12.71 -24.18
N LEU A 36 -1.09 13.18 -23.55
CA LEU A 36 -0.43 12.44 -22.48
C LEU A 36 -1.33 12.38 -21.24
N ILE A 37 -1.63 11.17 -20.76
CA ILE A 37 -2.51 10.95 -19.60
C ILE A 37 -1.79 10.33 -18.41
N ALA A 38 -0.64 9.68 -18.61
CA ALA A 38 0.12 9.14 -17.50
C ALA A 38 1.60 8.92 -17.79
N GLU A 39 2.41 8.96 -16.73
CA GLU A 39 3.84 8.70 -16.74
C GLU A 39 4.19 7.64 -15.70
N ARG A 40 5.06 6.67 -16.04
CA ARG A 40 5.56 5.65 -15.12
C ARG A 40 7.07 5.54 -15.23
N TYR A 41 7.75 5.66 -14.11
CA TYR A 41 9.20 5.58 -14.01
C TYR A 41 9.56 4.27 -13.33
N TYR A 42 10.56 3.57 -13.88
CA TYR A 42 10.93 2.24 -13.45
C TYR A 42 12.37 2.18 -12.99
N ASN A 43 12.66 1.37 -11.97
CA ASN A 43 14.03 1.03 -11.60
C ASN A 43 14.63 -0.08 -12.51
N ASN A 44 15.88 -0.48 -12.24
CA ASN A 44 16.58 -1.50 -13.03
C ASN A 44 15.98 -2.92 -12.91
N GLN A 45 15.08 -3.13 -11.94
CA GLN A 45 14.36 -4.40 -11.72
C GLN A 45 12.95 -4.34 -12.31
N GLU A 46 12.64 -3.30 -13.11
CA GLU A 46 11.34 -3.06 -13.72
C GLU A 46 10.19 -2.84 -12.72
N LEU A 47 10.51 -2.42 -11.48
CA LEU A 47 9.53 -1.97 -10.50
C LEU A 47 9.20 -0.49 -10.73
N VAL A 48 7.93 -0.13 -10.60
CA VAL A 48 7.49 1.28 -10.68
C VAL A 48 7.96 2.00 -9.43
N ILE A 49 8.74 3.07 -9.58
CA ILE A 49 9.20 3.90 -8.45
C ILE A 49 8.49 5.25 -8.39
N TYR A 50 7.87 5.65 -9.50
CA TYR A 50 7.03 6.83 -9.58
C TYR A 50 5.96 6.69 -10.66
N TYR A 51 4.76 7.17 -10.35
CA TYR A 51 3.62 7.22 -11.25
C TYR A 51 2.98 8.60 -11.19
N LYS A 52 2.59 9.14 -12.33
CA LYS A 52 1.81 10.37 -12.42
C LYS A 52 0.58 10.12 -13.27
N ASP A 53 -0.58 10.41 -12.72
CA ASP A 53 -1.88 10.37 -13.41
C ASP A 53 -2.32 11.80 -13.71
N LEU A 54 -2.34 12.15 -15.00
CA LEU A 54 -2.72 13.46 -15.50
C LEU A 54 -4.20 13.52 -15.91
N GLU A 55 -4.85 12.35 -16.06
CA GLU A 55 -6.26 12.26 -16.44
C GLU A 55 -7.19 12.28 -15.22
N ALA A 56 -6.69 11.91 -14.04
CA ALA A 56 -7.39 12.07 -12.78
C ALA A 56 -7.74 13.55 -12.50
N ASP A 57 -8.86 13.76 -11.79
CA ASP A 57 -9.33 15.07 -11.35
C ASP A 57 -9.61 15.06 -9.83
N PRO A 58 -8.73 15.63 -8.99
CA PRO A 58 -7.47 16.28 -9.36
C PRO A 58 -6.38 15.28 -9.82
N PRO A 59 -5.39 15.73 -10.62
CA PRO A 59 -4.21 14.93 -10.92
C PRO A 59 -3.47 14.50 -9.65
N PHE A 60 -2.85 13.34 -9.71
CA PHE A 60 -2.08 12.82 -8.58
C PHE A 60 -0.80 12.13 -9.03
N GLU A 61 0.08 11.94 -8.05
CA GLU A 61 1.38 11.30 -8.18
C GLU A 61 1.49 10.21 -7.12
N LYS A 62 2.19 9.11 -7.43
CA LYS A 62 2.53 8.06 -6.47
C LYS A 62 4.02 7.83 -6.47
N ILE A 63 4.60 7.74 -5.29
CA ILE A 63 6.01 7.39 -5.06
C ILE A 63 6.04 6.03 -4.37
N TYR A 64 6.91 5.13 -4.84
CA TYR A 64 7.02 3.78 -4.33
C TYR A 64 8.43 3.51 -3.82
N ASP A 65 8.55 2.93 -2.63
CA ASP A 65 9.82 2.49 -2.06
C ASP A 65 9.77 0.97 -1.79
N TYR A 66 10.92 0.32 -2.00
CA TYR A 66 11.06 -1.13 -1.93
C TYR A 66 12.22 -1.53 -1.03
N ASP A 67 12.11 -2.67 -0.36
CA ASP A 67 13.24 -3.26 0.35
C ASP A 67 14.22 -4.00 -0.58
N GLU A 68 15.29 -4.54 0.01
CA GLU A 68 16.33 -5.31 -0.70
C GLU A 68 15.79 -6.61 -1.33
N GLU A 69 14.63 -7.09 -0.90
CA GLU A 69 13.94 -8.26 -1.43
C GLU A 69 12.87 -7.87 -2.48
N ASN A 70 12.85 -6.60 -2.92
CA ASN A 70 11.90 -6.03 -3.87
C ASN A 70 10.44 -6.03 -3.42
N ARG A 71 10.19 -6.07 -2.11
CA ARG A 71 8.83 -5.92 -1.56
C ARG A 71 8.54 -4.44 -1.36
N LEU A 72 7.31 -4.03 -1.69
CA LEU A 72 6.84 -2.66 -1.46
C LEU A 72 6.81 -2.38 0.04
N ILE A 73 7.56 -1.37 0.50
CA ILE A 73 7.59 -0.97 1.91
C ILE A 73 6.91 0.36 2.17
N GLU A 74 6.77 1.21 1.14
CA GLU A 74 6.04 2.46 1.25
C GLU A 74 5.46 2.88 -0.11
N GLU A 75 4.21 3.33 -0.11
CA GLU A 75 3.56 4.03 -1.24
C GLU A 75 3.02 5.36 -0.71
N VAL A 76 3.32 6.46 -1.41
CA VAL A 76 2.83 7.79 -1.05
C VAL A 76 2.07 8.36 -2.23
N GLU A 77 0.79 8.64 -2.05
CA GLU A 77 -0.05 9.36 -3.00
C GLU A 77 -0.05 10.86 -2.67
N ILE A 78 0.24 11.67 -3.68
CA ILE A 78 0.34 13.12 -3.59
C ILE A 78 -0.63 13.71 -4.60
N SER A 79 -1.55 14.55 -4.15
CA SER A 79 -2.44 15.32 -5.02
C SER A 79 -2.36 16.80 -4.67
N GLU A 80 -2.33 17.66 -5.67
CA GLU A 80 -2.17 19.11 -5.52
C GLU A 80 -0.98 19.52 -4.62
N GLY A 81 0.09 18.72 -4.63
CA GLY A 81 1.30 18.95 -3.83
C GLY A 81 1.19 18.55 -2.35
N GLN A 82 0.13 17.85 -1.95
CA GLN A 82 -0.08 17.37 -0.59
C GLN A 82 -0.17 15.85 -0.54
N GLU A 83 0.42 15.25 0.49
CA GLU A 83 0.23 13.82 0.79
C GLU A 83 -1.23 13.57 1.18
N VAL A 84 -1.93 12.77 0.38
CA VAL A 84 -3.33 12.38 0.61
C VAL A 84 -3.42 11.02 1.28
N ILE A 85 -2.66 10.05 0.76
CA ILE A 85 -2.61 8.68 1.27
C ILE A 85 -1.14 8.28 1.40
N ARG A 86 -0.82 7.57 2.48
CA ARG A 86 0.47 6.89 2.61
C ARG A 86 0.26 5.51 3.20
N ASP A 87 0.69 4.50 2.44
CA ASP A 87 0.68 3.10 2.85
C ASP A 87 2.11 2.70 3.22
N VAL A 88 2.29 2.10 4.39
CA VAL A 88 3.60 1.58 4.84
C VAL A 88 3.47 0.11 5.19
N PHE A 89 4.39 -0.71 4.70
CA PHE A 89 4.42 -2.15 4.95
C PHE A 89 5.67 -2.54 5.74
N GLU A 90 5.47 -3.31 6.81
CA GLU A 90 6.55 -3.92 7.59
C GLU A 90 6.42 -5.44 7.49
N TYR A 91 7.47 -6.09 7.00
CA TYR A 91 7.55 -7.53 6.87
C TYR A 91 8.39 -8.13 8.00
N ARG A 92 7.80 -9.08 8.71
CA ARG A 92 8.45 -9.91 9.74
C ARG A 92 8.18 -11.39 9.40
N PRO A 93 8.92 -12.35 9.99
CA PRO A 93 8.62 -13.77 9.80
C PRO A 93 7.14 -14.08 10.10
N ASN A 94 6.41 -14.52 9.07
CA ASN A 94 4.97 -14.85 9.11
C ASN A 94 4.04 -13.70 9.52
N VAL A 95 4.50 -12.45 9.52
CA VAL A 95 3.68 -11.29 9.90
C VAL A 95 3.93 -10.14 8.93
N THR A 96 2.85 -9.59 8.37
CA THR A 96 2.87 -8.34 7.63
C THR A 96 2.06 -7.31 8.40
N ILE A 97 2.65 -6.15 8.65
CA ILE A 97 1.96 -5.01 9.27
C ILE A 97 1.82 -3.94 8.19
N HIS A 98 0.59 -3.49 7.96
CA HIS A 98 0.26 -2.43 7.02
C HIS A 98 -0.29 -1.23 7.80
N TYR A 99 0.36 -0.08 7.66
CA TYR A 99 -0.06 1.18 8.25
C TYR A 99 -0.63 2.06 7.14
N LEU A 100 -1.88 2.49 7.30
CA LEU A 100 -2.54 3.42 6.40
C LEU A 100 -2.63 4.79 7.06
N PHE A 101 -2.04 5.78 6.42
CA PHE A 101 -2.15 7.18 6.79
C PHE A 101 -3.05 7.91 5.79
N ILE A 102 -3.95 8.74 6.29
CA ILE A 102 -4.79 9.63 5.49
C ILE A 102 -4.49 11.06 5.94
N SER A 103 -4.09 11.92 5.00
CA SER A 103 -3.71 13.31 5.29
C SER A 103 -2.66 13.45 6.41
N GLY A 104 -1.71 12.50 6.47
CA GLY A 104 -0.64 12.46 7.46
C GLY A 104 -1.01 11.87 8.82
N GLU A 105 -2.28 11.54 9.06
CA GLU A 105 -2.74 10.92 10.31
C GLU A 105 -2.83 9.40 10.16
N LEU A 106 -2.38 8.64 11.16
CA LEU A 106 -2.51 7.19 11.17
C LEU A 106 -4.00 6.84 11.31
N PHE A 107 -4.58 6.35 10.23
CA PHE A 107 -5.99 6.00 10.16
C PHE A 107 -6.22 4.55 10.59
N GLU A 108 -5.41 3.64 10.08
CA GLU A 108 -5.63 2.20 10.25
C GLU A 108 -4.32 1.41 10.29
N ILE A 109 -4.29 0.35 11.10
CA ILE A 109 -3.24 -0.66 11.07
C ILE A 109 -3.88 -2.01 10.76
N LYS A 110 -3.43 -2.69 9.70
CA LYS A 110 -3.76 -4.10 9.44
C LYS A 110 -2.58 -4.98 9.79
N ILE A 111 -2.83 -6.04 10.53
CA ILE A 111 -1.84 -7.07 10.84
C ILE A 111 -2.32 -8.37 10.21
N LYS A 112 -1.57 -8.87 9.23
CA LYS A 112 -1.75 -10.22 8.70
C LYS A 112 -0.71 -11.14 9.32
N LYS A 113 -1.16 -12.25 9.92
CA LYS A 113 -0.29 -13.27 10.50
C LYS A 113 -0.58 -14.62 9.85
N GLU A 114 0.41 -15.14 9.15
CA GLU A 114 0.39 -16.49 8.59
C GLU A 114 0.57 -17.52 9.71
N GLN A 115 -0.16 -18.63 9.61
CA GLN A 115 -0.13 -19.75 10.54
C GLN A 115 0.01 -21.07 9.76
N GLU A 116 0.30 -22.17 10.45
CA GLU A 116 0.46 -23.48 9.80
C GLU A 116 -0.81 -23.92 9.04
N ASN A 117 -1.99 -23.56 9.55
CA ASN A 117 -3.30 -23.96 9.00
C ASN A 117 -4.18 -22.75 8.62
N GLY A 118 -3.59 -21.76 7.97
CA GLY A 118 -4.31 -20.58 7.46
C GLY A 118 -3.71 -19.27 7.93
N HIS A 119 -4.51 -18.23 8.09
CA HIS A 119 -4.02 -16.91 8.48
C HIS A 119 -5.05 -16.09 9.24
N VAL A 120 -4.56 -15.09 9.96
CA VAL A 120 -5.39 -14.13 10.69
C VAL A 120 -5.11 -12.74 10.18
N GLU A 121 -6.15 -11.98 9.90
CA GLU A 121 -6.10 -10.56 9.59
C GLU A 121 -6.81 -9.81 10.70
N ALA A 122 -6.13 -8.84 11.31
CA ALA A 122 -6.72 -7.98 12.34
C ALA A 122 -6.52 -6.52 11.95
N THR A 123 -7.58 -5.74 12.07
CA THR A 123 -7.62 -4.31 11.74
C THR A 123 -7.79 -3.51 13.02
N PHE A 124 -6.94 -2.50 13.20
CA PHE A 124 -6.94 -1.61 14.35
C PHE A 124 -7.14 -0.17 13.91
N GLN A 125 -7.99 0.55 14.63
CA GLN A 125 -8.20 1.99 14.48
C GLN A 125 -8.11 2.62 15.87
N GLU A 126 -7.36 3.72 15.99
CA GLU A 126 -7.11 4.40 17.29
C GLU A 126 -6.59 3.46 18.40
N GLY A 127 -5.88 2.39 18.02
CA GLY A 127 -5.34 1.40 18.95
C GLY A 127 -6.35 0.35 19.44
N VAL A 128 -7.58 0.36 18.92
CA VAL A 128 -8.63 -0.63 19.22
C VAL A 128 -8.77 -1.59 18.04
N GLU A 129 -8.85 -2.90 18.32
CA GLU A 129 -9.18 -3.90 17.29
C GLU A 129 -10.65 -3.76 16.89
N VAL A 130 -10.92 -3.33 15.66
CA VAL A 130 -12.27 -3.09 15.15
C VAL A 130 -12.77 -4.26 14.30
N ASN A 131 -11.88 -5.00 13.66
CA ASN A 131 -12.22 -6.15 12.85
C ASN A 131 -11.15 -7.24 12.93
N ARG A 132 -11.58 -8.50 12.91
CA ARG A 132 -10.68 -9.64 12.70
C ARG A 132 -11.33 -10.67 11.78
N LYS A 133 -10.51 -11.22 10.89
CA LYS A 133 -10.85 -12.36 10.03
C LYS A 133 -9.87 -13.48 10.30
N GLU A 134 -10.39 -14.67 10.60
CA GLU A 134 -9.58 -15.87 10.75
C GLU A 134 -9.93 -16.86 9.64
N PHE A 135 -8.95 -17.18 8.81
CA PHE A 135 -9.04 -18.23 7.80
C PHE A 135 -8.39 -19.48 8.37
N VAL A 136 -9.18 -20.53 8.57
CA VAL A 136 -8.71 -21.78 9.19
C VAL A 136 -8.93 -22.93 8.21
N GLY A 137 -7.85 -23.62 7.85
CA GLY A 137 -7.91 -24.79 6.98
C GLY A 137 -6.85 -24.79 5.88
N ASP A 138 -7.05 -25.66 4.90
CA ASP A 138 -6.19 -25.77 3.72
C ASP A 138 -6.85 -25.12 2.48
N GLU A 139 -6.14 -25.11 1.36
CA GLU A 139 -6.61 -24.52 0.09
C GLU A 139 -7.93 -25.14 -0.41
N PHE A 140 -8.30 -26.33 0.07
CA PHE A 140 -9.48 -27.08 -0.37
C PHE A 140 -10.64 -27.07 0.63
N ASN A 141 -10.36 -26.84 1.92
CA ASN A 141 -11.34 -26.73 2.98
C ASN A 141 -10.92 -25.63 3.94
N PHE A 142 -11.47 -24.42 3.76
CA PHE A 142 -11.27 -23.32 4.69
C PHE A 142 -12.60 -22.88 5.31
N GLU A 143 -12.51 -22.51 6.57
CA GLU A 143 -13.53 -21.86 7.37
C GLU A 143 -13.13 -20.40 7.56
N VAL A 144 -14.06 -19.47 7.41
CA VAL A 144 -13.81 -18.04 7.62
C VAL A 144 -14.62 -17.57 8.82
N ARG A 145 -13.93 -17.11 9.86
CA ARG A 145 -14.58 -16.51 11.04
C ARG A 145 -14.44 -15.01 11.00
N PHE A 146 -15.53 -14.30 11.26
CA PHE A 146 -15.55 -12.84 11.32
C PHE A 146 -15.80 -12.37 12.75
N PHE A 147 -15.02 -11.39 13.17
CA PHE A 147 -15.15 -10.76 14.47
C PHE A 147 -15.21 -9.24 14.33
N GLU A 148 -16.08 -8.61 15.11
CA GLU A 148 -16.21 -7.16 15.28
C GLU A 148 -16.17 -6.86 16.77
N GLU A 149 -15.33 -5.91 17.20
CA GLU A 149 -15.14 -5.57 18.63
C GLU A 149 -14.89 -6.79 19.55
N GLN A 150 -14.17 -7.81 19.05
CA GLN A 150 -13.89 -9.10 19.72
C GLN A 150 -15.08 -10.07 19.83
N GLU A 151 -16.25 -9.73 19.29
CA GLU A 151 -17.40 -10.63 19.21
C GLU A 151 -17.43 -11.33 17.85
N MET A 152 -17.63 -12.66 17.84
CA MET A 152 -17.79 -13.41 16.60
C MET A 152 -19.19 -13.14 16.02
N ILE A 153 -19.23 -12.67 14.78
CA ILE A 153 -20.48 -12.26 14.12
C ILE A 153 -20.93 -13.25 13.03
N GLU A 154 -20.01 -14.04 12.46
CA GLU A 154 -20.31 -14.95 11.35
C GLU A 154 -19.31 -16.12 11.24
N TYR A 155 -19.78 -17.23 10.66
CA TYR A 155 -19.05 -18.45 10.27
C TYR A 155 -19.32 -18.74 8.79
#